data_AF-A0A441V9U8-F1
#
_entry.id   AF-A0A441V9U8-F1
#
_cell.length_a   1.000
_cell.length_b   1.000
_cell.length_c   1.000
_cell.angle_alpha   90.00
_cell.angle_beta   90.00
_cell.angle_gamma   90.00
#
_symmetry.space_group_name_H-M   'P 1'
#
loop_
_entity.id
_entity.type
_entity.pdbx_description
1 polymer ?
#
loop_
_entity_poly.entity_id
_entity_poly.type
_entity_poly.pdbx_seq_one_letter_code
_entity_poly.pdbx_strand_id
1 'polypeptide(L)' 'SSDLLHLFRRELLVVNENFRLAGAELARSVLGWIGGATPGSLQSLSEPTGVLAYRRPD' A
#
# COMPACT_ATOMS: atom_id res chain seq x y z
N SER A 1 -6.08 -1.01 6.00
CA SER A 1 -6.98 -0.53 4.94
C SER A 1 -7.85 0.54 5.54
N SER A 2 -7.96 1.67 4.86
CA SER A 2 -8.61 2.91 5.27
C SER A 2 -10.14 2.88 5.16
N ASP A 3 -10.76 1.69 5.14
CA ASP A 3 -12.22 1.52 5.18
C ASP A 3 -12.83 2.20 6.43
N LEU A 4 -11.99 2.43 7.45
CA LEU A 4 -12.31 3.21 8.63
C LEU A 4 -12.60 4.69 8.34
N LEU A 5 -11.98 5.30 7.31
CA LEU A 5 -12.16 6.73 7.03
C LEU A 5 -13.61 7.05 6.70
N HIS A 6 -14.29 6.19 5.92
CA HIS A 6 -15.70 6.36 5.62
C HIS A 6 -16.63 6.14 6.82
N LEU A 7 -16.16 5.58 7.94
CA LEU A 7 -16.91 5.57 9.20
C LEU A 7 -17.02 6.99 9.81
N PHE A 8 -16.01 7.84 9.60
CA PHE A 8 -15.94 9.18 10.19
C PHE A 8 -16.28 10.31 9.20
N ARG A 9 -15.97 10.10 7.92
CA ARG A 9 -16.14 11.07 6.83
C ARG A 9 -16.46 10.33 5.53
N ARG A 10 -17.74 10.23 5.19
CA ARG A 10 -18.25 9.47 4.04
C ARG A 10 -18.00 10.17 2.70
N GLU A 11 -17.80 11.48 2.73
CA GLU A 11 -17.58 12.33 1.57
C GLU A 11 -16.17 12.19 0.95
N LEU A 12 -15.25 11.51 1.63
CA LEU A 12 -13.88 11.38 1.17
C LEU A 12 -13.76 10.41 -0.02
N LEU A 13 -12.97 10.82 -1.01
CA LEU A 13 -12.44 9.91 -2.02
C LEU A 13 -11.13 9.34 -1.50
N VAL A 14 -11.06 8.02 -1.38
CA VAL A 14 -9.99 7.36 -0.65
C VAL A 14 -9.21 6.45 -1.58
N VAL A 15 -7.88 6.51 -1.52
CA VAL A 15 -6.99 5.57 -2.21
C VAL A 15 -6.20 4.84 -1.13
N ASN A 16 -6.29 3.50 -1.16
CA ASN A 16 -5.61 2.67 -0.18
C ASN A 16 -4.16 2.41 -0.59
N GLU A 17 -3.24 2.73 0.32
CA GLU A 17 -1.88 2.20 0.27
C GLU A 17 -1.79 0.89 1.06
N ASN A 18 -1.07 -0.09 0.52
CA ASN A 18 -0.86 -1.36 1.19
C ASN A 18 0.43 -1.35 2.03
N PHE A 19 0.33 -0.82 3.25
CA PHE A 19 1.47 -0.76 4.18
C PHE A 19 2.02 -2.14 4.58
N ARG A 20 1.20 -3.20 4.55
CA ARG A 20 1.68 -4.57 4.83
C ARG A 20 2.59 -5.06 3.71
N LEU A 21 2.21 -4.80 2.46
CA LEU A 21 3.05 -5.07 1.30
C LEU A 21 4.34 -4.26 1.38
N ALA A 22 4.26 -2.96 1.67
CA ALA A 22 5.45 -2.12 1.83
C ALA A 22 6.44 -2.67 2.87
N GLY A 23 5.94 -3.16 4.01
CA GLY A 23 6.76 -3.81 5.03
C GLY A 23 7.44 -5.09 4.54
N ALA A 24 6.72 -5.94 3.80
CA ALA A 24 7.28 -7.16 3.22
C ALA A 24 8.32 -6.87 2.13
N GLU A 25 8.04 -5.90 1.25
CA GLU A 25 8.96 -5.45 0.21
C GLU A 25 10.23 -4.84 0.80
N LEU A 26 10.11 -4.06 1.89
CA LEU A 26 11.25 -3.54 2.63
C LEU A 26 12.10 -4.66 3.23
N ALA A 27 11.47 -5.62 3.93
CA ALA A 27 12.18 -6.75 4.52
C ALA A 27 12.93 -7.58 3.46
N ARG A 28 12.26 -7.88 2.33
CA ARG A 28 12.88 -8.56 1.19
C ARG A 28 14.08 -7.78 0.64
N SER A 29 13.94 -6.46 0.49
CA SER A 29 14.98 -5.61 -0.08
C SER A 29 16.20 -5.51 0.83
N VAL A 30 16.00 -5.37 2.13
CA VAL A 30 17.08 -5.35 3.14
C VAL A 30 17.82 -6.69 3.18
N LEU A 31 17.09 -7.80 3.29
CA LEU A 31 17.71 -9.14 3.30
C LEU A 31 18.42 -9.46 1.98
N GLY A 32 17.84 -9.06 0.86
CA GLY A 32 18.45 -9.19 -0.46
C GLY A 32 19.75 -8.41 -0.58
N TRP A 33 19.80 -7.19 -0.05
CA TRP A 33 21.02 -6.39 -0.05
C TRP A 33 22.12 -7.02 0.82
N ILE A 34 21.77 -7.49 2.02
CA ILE A 34 22.69 -8.24 2.89
C ILE A 34 23.23 -9.48 2.16
N GLY A 35 22.40 -10.14 1.37
CA GLY A 35 22.78 -11.29 0.52
C GLY A 35 23.58 -10.94 -0.74
N GLY A 36 23.92 -9.67 -0.98
CA GLY A 36 24.72 -9.24 -2.11
C GLY A 36 23.96 -9.00 -3.42
N ALA A 37 22.63 -8.92 -3.38
CA ALA A 37 21.84 -8.58 -4.56
C ALA A 37 22.12 -7.13 -5.03
N THR A 38 22.02 -6.89 -6.33
CA THR A 38 22.27 -5.57 -6.92
C THR A 38 21.19 -4.57 -6.50
N PRO A 39 21.52 -3.31 -6.19
CA PRO A 39 20.52 -2.33 -5.73
C PRO A 39 19.32 -2.15 -6.68
N GLY A 40 19.55 -2.21 -8.00
CA GLY A 40 18.49 -2.06 -8.99
C GLY A 40 17.42 -3.16 -8.95
N SER A 41 17.77 -4.38 -8.48
CA SER A 41 16.80 -5.47 -8.33
C SER A 41 16.03 -5.44 -7.00
N LEU A 42 16.31 -4.45 -6.14
CA LEU A 42 15.73 -4.32 -4.80
C LEU A 42 14.81 -3.10 -4.67
N GLN A 43 14.49 -2.46 -5.79
CA GLN A 43 13.60 -1.30 -5.84
C GLN A 43 12.24 -1.73 -6.37
N SER A 44 11.18 -1.30 -5.69
CA SER A 44 9.81 -1.43 -6.18
C SER A 44 9.03 -0.17 -5.85
N LEU A 45 8.05 0.12 -6.70
CA LEU A 45 7.05 1.16 -6.49
C LEU A 45 5.68 0.52 -6.62
N SER A 46 4.81 0.77 -5.65
CA SER A 46 3.42 0.32 -5.72
C SER A 46 2.56 1.42 -6.32
N GLU A 47 1.78 1.08 -7.33
CA GLU A 47 0.84 2.02 -7.95
C GLU A 47 -0.42 2.19 -7.08
N PRO A 48 -1.06 3.36 -7.15
CA PRO A 48 -2.41 3.54 -6.64
C PRO A 48 -3.35 2.47 -7.22
N THR A 49 -4.13 1.81 -6.37
CA THR A 49 -5.07 0.79 -6.82
C THR A 49 -6.31 1.41 -7.45
N GLY A 50 -7.27 1.81 -6.63
CA GLY A 50 -8.51 2.43 -7.09
C GLY A 50 -9.04 3.44 -6.08
N VAL A 51 -9.85 4.36 -6.57
CA VAL A 51 -10.54 5.33 -5.73
C VAL A 51 -11.78 4.66 -5.15
N LEU A 52 -11.87 4.63 -3.83
CA LEU A 52 -13.01 4.17 -3.06
C LEU A 52 -13.85 5.38 -2.65
N ALA A 53 -15.12 5.35 -3.06
CA ALA A 53 -16.16 6.25 -2.57
C ALA A 53 -17.09 5.48 -1.64
N TYR A 54 -17.67 6.16 -0.64
CA TYR A 54 -18.66 5.54 0.22
C TYR A 54 -19.89 5.13 -0.60
N ARG A 55 -20.25 3.84 -0.53
CA ARG A 55 -21.51 3.31 -1.10
C ARG A 55 -22.46 3.00 0.05
N ARG A 56 -23.62 3.67 0.06
CA ARG A 56 -24.69 3.34 1.01
C ARG A 56 -25.21 1.93 0.67
N PRO A 57 -25.40 1.03 1.65
CA PRO A 57 -26.16 -0.20 1.41
C PRO A 57 -27.63 0.19 1.13
N ASP A 58 -28.21 -0.41 0.08
CA ASP A 58 -29.62 -0.26 -0.28
C ASP A 58 -30.54 -0.94 0.75
#